data_AF-A0A517T2N8-F1
#
_entry.id   AF-A0A517T2N8-F1
#
_cell.length_a   1.000
_cell.length_b   1.000
_cell.length_c   1.000
_cell.angle_alpha   90.00
_cell.angle_beta   90.00
_cell.angle_gamma   90.00
#
_symmetry.space_group_name_H-M   'P 1'
#
loop_
_entity.id
_entity.type
_entity.pdbx_description
1 polymer ?
#
loop_
_entity_poly.entity_id
_entity_poly.type
_entity_poly.pdbx_seq_one_letter_code
_entity_poly.pdbx_strand_id
1 'polypeptide(L)'
;MFIVTVEFEIKPQYVADFRQAMLKQAADSLALEPACQQFDVCFDPEAEAMCVLYERYDDRQAFDQHLRSDHFRRFDQTVASWVISKTVKLWERHEQQSAQRATQAERFSTTPAITSRTVTESKQMRTYEIALLPGDGIGPECMQATQVVLDALTETEPGFRLQLTAYEAGASLYRDTGEALPQNVLDACLAADAVLLSAIGLPDVRQADGTEVQPTMMVGLRRALDVHSAVRSVKLYPGAPCPLKDIGPGIDFVVIRENLEGLFASFGGGSRVGNEVATDTMVVTRTGTSKVADFAFRLAQRRNGRPSDGRQMVTCVDKANVFRSMAFFRDIVQDVAGDYPDIDHDAVYVDAMSLYMVQRPWDFDVLVMENQFGDILSDLGAGLVGGLGLGPSGEIGDDHALFQPSHGTAPQIAGKNVANPMATILSAAMMLDWLGDRYGDQACLESAVRLEQAVAKVLQDGDVRTPDIGGSSSTTEVAHAIAKAFSVPANI
;
A
#
# COMPACT_ATOMS: atom_id res chain seq x y z
N MET A 1 18.12 -5.72 25.22
CA MET A 1 17.12 -4.63 25.27
C MET A 1 15.76 -5.25 25.52
N PHE A 2 15.10 -4.80 26.58
CA PHE A 2 13.82 -5.30 27.06
C PHE A 2 12.83 -4.13 27.14
N ILE A 3 11.67 -4.24 26.50
CA ILE A 3 10.67 -3.17 26.47
C ILE A 3 9.44 -3.63 27.28
N VAL A 4 8.86 -2.71 28.03
CA VAL A 4 7.63 -2.92 28.78
C VAL A 4 6.63 -1.85 28.40
N THR A 5 5.41 -2.26 28.09
CA THR A 5 4.29 -1.34 27.91
C THR A 5 3.23 -1.64 28.95
N VAL A 6 2.80 -0.63 29.69
CA VAL A 6 1.79 -0.77 30.74
C VAL A 6 0.62 0.15 30.44
N GLU A 7 -0.58 -0.41 30.42
CA GLU A 7 -1.81 0.35 30.25
C GLU A 7 -2.58 0.37 31.58
N PHE A 8 -3.02 1.55 31.98
CA PHE A 8 -3.82 1.78 33.18
C PHE A 8 -5.13 2.44 32.81
N GLU A 9 -6.22 1.91 33.38
CA GLU A 9 -7.49 2.61 33.52
C GLU A 9 -7.62 3.10 34.96
N ILE A 10 -7.84 4.39 35.15
CA ILE A 10 -7.77 5.08 36.44
C ILE A 10 -9.16 5.55 36.84
N LYS A 11 -9.53 5.41 38.13
CA LYS A 11 -10.79 5.97 38.62
C LYS A 11 -10.79 7.49 38.44
N PRO A 12 -11.82 8.10 37.83
CA PRO A 12 -11.81 9.51 37.44
C PRO A 12 -11.38 10.49 38.53
N GLN A 13 -11.77 10.24 39.78
CA GLN A 13 -11.42 11.12 40.91
C GLN A 13 -9.93 11.12 41.30
N TYR A 14 -9.13 10.15 40.82
CA TYR A 14 -7.70 10.01 41.15
C TYR A 14 -6.78 10.30 39.97
N VAL A 15 -7.30 10.72 38.80
CA VAL A 15 -6.49 10.94 37.58
C VAL A 15 -5.36 11.95 37.82
N ALA A 16 -5.65 13.08 38.48
CA ALA A 16 -4.65 14.10 38.76
C ALA A 16 -3.55 13.59 39.71
N ASP A 17 -3.92 12.89 40.78
CA ASP A 17 -3.00 12.34 41.76
C ASP A 17 -2.15 11.21 41.16
N PHE A 18 -2.77 10.35 40.35
CA PHE A 18 -2.09 9.28 39.62
C PHE A 18 -1.06 9.85 38.65
N ARG A 19 -1.42 10.90 37.89
CA ARG A 19 -0.49 11.59 36.98
C ARG A 19 0.75 12.09 37.70
N GLN A 20 0.59 12.72 38.85
CA GLN A 20 1.73 13.19 39.65
C GLN A 20 2.59 12.03 40.17
N ALA A 21 1.95 11.00 40.71
CA ALA A 21 2.64 9.82 41.22
C ALA A 21 3.42 9.08 40.13
N MET A 22 2.84 8.95 38.93
CA MET A 22 3.45 8.24 37.80
C MET A 22 4.61 9.02 37.18
N LEU A 23 4.45 10.33 36.98
CA LEU A 23 5.56 11.17 36.50
C LEU A 23 6.74 11.16 37.49
N LYS A 24 6.45 11.12 38.79
CA LYS A 24 7.49 10.92 39.81
C LYS A 24 8.14 9.54 39.71
N GLN A 25 7.36 8.48 39.51
CA GLN A 25 7.88 7.12 39.35
C GLN A 25 8.80 7.01 38.13
N ALA A 26 8.42 7.59 37.00
CA ALA A 26 9.24 7.64 35.80
C ALA A 26 10.58 8.37 36.04
N ALA A 27 10.51 9.55 36.67
CA ALA A 27 11.70 10.33 37.01
C ALA A 27 12.63 9.60 38.00
N ASP A 28 12.08 8.98 39.03
CA ASP A 28 12.86 8.19 40.00
C ASP A 28 13.52 6.97 39.34
N SER A 29 12.83 6.32 38.40
CA SER A 29 13.36 5.14 37.68
C SER A 29 14.53 5.52 36.78
N LEU A 30 14.41 6.60 35.99
CA LEU A 30 15.50 7.11 35.16
C LEU A 30 16.69 7.62 35.98
N ALA A 31 16.46 8.16 37.18
CA ALA A 31 17.52 8.72 38.02
C ALA A 31 18.24 7.66 38.89
N LEU A 32 17.52 6.65 39.37
CA LEU A 32 18.02 5.69 40.35
C LEU A 32 18.37 4.32 39.75
N GLU A 33 17.89 4.00 38.56
CA GLU A 33 18.10 2.71 37.90
C GLU A 33 18.87 2.91 36.59
N PRO A 34 20.21 2.79 36.58
CA PRO A 34 21.02 3.01 35.37
C PRO A 34 20.67 2.12 34.18
N ALA A 35 20.03 0.98 34.45
CA ALA A 35 19.57 0.03 33.43
C ALA A 35 18.17 0.37 32.88
N CYS A 36 17.49 1.40 33.41
CA CYS A 36 16.28 2.00 32.84
C CYS A 36 16.69 3.10 31.85
N GLN A 37 16.61 2.79 30.56
CA GLN A 37 17.09 3.62 29.46
C GLN A 37 16.03 4.62 28.96
N GLN A 38 14.75 4.38 29.24
CA GLN A 38 13.62 5.23 28.84
C GLN A 38 12.39 4.88 29.70
N PHE A 39 11.61 5.88 30.08
CA PHE A 39 10.37 5.71 30.83
C PHE A 39 9.41 6.86 30.49
N ASP A 40 8.56 6.63 29.50
CA ASP A 40 7.60 7.62 29.02
C ASP A 40 6.21 7.38 29.62
N VAL A 41 5.54 8.48 29.97
CA VAL A 41 4.20 8.48 30.57
C VAL A 41 3.26 9.23 29.64
N CYS A 42 2.36 8.51 28.97
CA CYS A 42 1.42 9.06 28.01
C CYS A 42 -0.01 8.97 28.55
N PHE A 43 -0.76 10.07 28.49
CA PHE A 43 -2.19 10.09 28.79
C PHE A 43 -2.98 10.28 27.51
N ASP A 44 -4.10 9.58 27.39
CA ASP A 44 -5.00 9.71 26.25
C ASP A 44 -5.67 11.11 26.25
N PRO A 45 -5.58 11.87 25.15
CA PRO A 45 -6.20 13.20 25.05
C PRO A 45 -7.73 13.17 24.97
N GLU A 46 -8.32 12.05 24.57
CA GLU A 46 -9.77 11.85 24.42
C GLU A 46 -10.37 11.04 25.58
N ALA A 47 -9.54 10.29 26.31
CA ALA A 47 -9.93 9.53 27.50
C ALA A 47 -8.99 9.78 28.69
N GLU A 48 -9.15 10.91 29.41
CA GLU A 48 -8.23 11.34 30.48
C GLU A 48 -7.96 10.31 31.60
N ALA A 49 -8.84 9.33 31.77
CA ALA A 49 -8.70 8.22 32.71
C ALA A 49 -7.76 7.09 32.22
N MET A 50 -7.24 7.17 31.00
CA MET A 50 -6.35 6.18 30.40
C MET A 50 -4.90 6.68 30.38
N CYS A 51 -3.98 5.81 30.77
CA CYS A 51 -2.55 6.08 30.77
C CYS A 51 -1.79 4.88 30.18
N VAL A 52 -0.85 5.16 29.27
CA VAL A 52 0.08 4.17 28.72
C VAL A 52 1.50 4.54 29.09
N LEU A 53 2.27 3.54 29.52
CA LEU A 53 3.71 3.65 29.77
C LEU A 53 4.48 2.97 28.65
N TYR A 54 5.62 3.56 28.29
CA TYR A 54 6.65 2.90 27.49
C TYR A 54 7.97 2.93 28.26
N GLU A 55 8.45 1.75 28.64
CA GLU A 55 9.66 1.59 29.44
C GLU A 55 10.68 0.76 28.66
N ARG A 56 11.95 1.18 28.68
CA ARG A 56 13.05 0.46 28.04
C ARG A 56 14.13 0.14 29.06
N TYR A 57 14.45 -1.14 29.20
CA TYR A 57 15.51 -1.64 30.06
C TYR A 57 16.60 -2.34 29.26
N ASP A 58 17.79 -2.47 29.83
CA ASP A 58 18.91 -3.20 29.22
C ASP A 58 18.53 -4.66 28.92
N ASP A 59 17.90 -5.33 29.89
CA ASP A 59 17.45 -6.72 29.81
C ASP A 59 16.27 -7.00 30.77
N ARG A 60 15.80 -8.25 30.78
CA ARG A 60 14.74 -8.70 31.67
C ARG A 60 15.11 -8.60 33.15
N GLN A 61 16.38 -8.85 33.50
CA GLN A 61 16.84 -8.83 34.88
C GLN A 61 16.78 -7.41 35.47
N ALA A 62 17.09 -6.39 34.66
CA ALA A 62 16.94 -4.98 35.02
C ALA A 62 15.48 -4.63 35.33
N PHE A 63 14.51 -5.08 34.52
CA PHE A 63 13.09 -4.90 34.82
C PHE A 63 12.66 -5.64 36.09
N ASP A 64 13.14 -6.86 36.32
CA ASP A 64 12.83 -7.59 37.55
C ASP A 64 13.43 -6.89 38.80
N GLN A 65 14.52 -6.13 38.65
CA GLN A 65 15.07 -5.27 39.70
C GLN A 65 14.20 -4.02 39.94
N HIS A 66 13.71 -3.39 38.86
CA HIS A 66 12.75 -2.29 38.93
C HIS A 66 11.53 -2.66 39.77
N LEU A 67 10.92 -3.82 39.52
CA LEU A 67 9.76 -4.31 40.29
C LEU A 67 10.07 -4.54 41.78
N ARG A 68 11.36 -4.62 42.15
CA ARG A 68 11.83 -4.77 43.54
C ARG A 68 12.37 -3.47 44.11
N SER A 69 12.37 -2.35 43.38
CA SER A 69 12.90 -1.09 43.91
C SER A 69 11.97 -0.47 44.95
N ASP A 70 12.53 0.28 45.89
CA ASP A 70 11.75 0.89 46.97
C ASP A 70 10.85 2.02 46.48
N HIS A 71 11.20 2.74 45.40
CA HIS A 71 10.30 3.72 44.77
C HIS A 71 9.16 3.03 44.04
N PHE A 72 9.41 1.96 43.27
CA PHE A 72 8.33 1.22 42.62
C PHE A 72 7.35 0.62 43.63
N ARG A 73 7.82 -0.03 44.70
CA ARG A 73 6.92 -0.60 45.71
C ARG A 73 6.07 0.47 46.41
N ARG A 74 6.64 1.65 46.70
CA ARG A 74 5.89 2.78 47.26
C ARG A 74 4.85 3.30 46.28
N PHE A 75 5.22 3.44 45.01
CA PHE A 75 4.31 3.85 43.95
C PHE A 75 3.14 2.86 43.82
N ASP A 76 3.43 1.56 43.65
CA ASP A 76 2.43 0.51 43.44
C ASP A 76 1.45 0.42 44.63
N GLN A 77 1.95 0.52 45.86
CA GLN A 77 1.11 0.60 47.07
C GLN A 77 0.23 1.86 47.10
N THR A 78 0.76 3.00 46.68
CA THR A 78 0.03 4.29 46.68
C THR A 78 -1.13 4.26 45.70
N VAL A 79 -0.89 3.76 44.48
CA VAL A 79 -1.86 3.82 43.38
C VAL A 79 -2.80 2.62 43.33
N ALA A 80 -2.56 1.54 44.09
CA ALA A 80 -3.34 0.31 44.04
C ALA A 80 -4.86 0.54 44.17
N SER A 81 -5.29 1.49 45.01
CA SER A 81 -6.71 1.80 45.20
C SER A 81 -7.31 2.72 44.13
N TRP A 82 -6.47 3.33 43.29
CA TRP A 82 -6.83 4.33 42.27
C TRP A 82 -7.09 3.71 40.90
N VAL A 83 -6.48 2.56 40.63
CA VAL A 83 -6.54 1.86 39.34
C VAL A 83 -7.78 0.97 39.24
N ILE A 84 -8.48 1.01 38.10
CA ILE A 84 -9.57 0.12 37.71
C ILE A 84 -8.99 -1.14 37.07
N SER A 85 -8.12 -0.98 36.07
CA SER A 85 -7.46 -2.08 35.37
C SER A 85 -6.00 -1.74 35.03
N LYS A 86 -5.15 -2.76 34.99
CA LYS A 86 -3.71 -2.67 34.67
C LYS A 86 -3.34 -3.82 33.75
N THR A 87 -2.84 -3.51 32.56
CA THR A 87 -2.36 -4.51 31.59
C THR A 87 -0.88 -4.30 31.33
N VAL A 88 -0.06 -5.33 31.53
CA VAL A 88 1.39 -5.28 31.32
C VAL A 88 1.75 -6.19 30.15
N LYS A 89 2.44 -5.65 29.14
CA LYS A 89 3.01 -6.43 28.02
C LYS A 89 4.53 -6.29 28.04
N LEU A 90 5.21 -7.41 27.83
CA LEU A 90 6.67 -7.54 27.90
C LEU A 90 7.19 -7.91 26.52
N TRP A 91 8.28 -7.27 26.10
CA TRP A 91 8.84 -7.41 24.77
C TRP A 91 10.36 -7.61 24.86
N GLU A 92 10.87 -8.64 24.20
CA GLU A 92 12.30 -8.90 24.06
C GLU A 92 12.75 -8.67 22.62
N ARG A 93 13.86 -7.94 22.43
CA ARG A 93 14.44 -7.80 21.10
C ARG A 93 15.02 -9.14 20.65
N HIS A 94 14.44 -9.75 19.62
CA HIS A 94 15.06 -10.89 18.93
C HIS A 94 16.29 -10.44 18.13
N GLU A 95 17.45 -11.08 18.36
CA GLU A 95 18.76 -10.69 17.79
C GLU A 95 18.90 -10.88 16.27
N GLN A 96 17.86 -11.26 15.54
CA GLN A 96 17.95 -11.54 14.09
C GLN A 96 18.19 -10.32 13.18
N GLN A 97 18.06 -9.08 13.68
CA GLN A 97 18.21 -7.88 12.85
C GLN A 97 19.62 -7.26 12.80
N SER A 98 20.63 -7.84 13.48
CA SER A 98 21.96 -7.20 13.58
C SER A 98 23.13 -8.00 12.97
N ALA A 99 22.90 -9.25 12.53
CA ALA A 99 23.99 -10.19 12.22
C ALA A 99 24.30 -10.41 10.72
N GLN A 100 23.60 -9.76 9.78
CA GLN A 100 23.85 -9.95 8.33
C GLN A 100 24.91 -9.03 7.71
N ARG A 101 25.57 -8.15 8.48
CA ARG A 101 26.58 -7.20 7.95
C ARG A 101 28.05 -7.52 8.26
N ALA A 102 28.39 -8.65 8.89
CA ALA A 102 29.80 -8.98 9.11
C ALA A 102 30.13 -10.48 9.03
N THR A 103 30.84 -10.81 7.95
CA THR A 103 31.90 -11.83 7.86
C THR A 103 31.53 -13.32 7.95
N GLN A 104 31.54 -13.95 6.76
CA GLN A 104 32.28 -15.21 6.54
C GLN A 104 33.67 -15.15 7.22
N ALA A 105 33.87 -15.95 8.27
CA ALA A 105 35.14 -16.62 8.56
C ALA A 105 35.00 -17.55 9.79
N GLU A 106 35.19 -18.85 9.54
CA GLU A 106 35.76 -19.86 10.45
C GLU A 106 34.98 -20.45 11.66
N ARG A 107 34.79 -21.78 11.53
CA ARG A 107 34.97 -22.87 12.53
C ARG A 107 33.78 -23.37 13.38
N PHE A 108 33.34 -24.56 12.95
CA PHE A 108 32.99 -25.80 13.68
C PHE A 108 32.93 -25.83 15.23
N SER A 109 31.86 -26.54 15.68
CA SER A 109 31.79 -27.52 16.78
C SER A 109 31.28 -27.08 18.16
N THR A 110 30.00 -27.37 18.46
CA THR A 110 29.54 -28.44 19.40
C THR A 110 28.05 -28.29 19.73
N THR A 111 27.33 -29.42 19.73
CA THR A 111 25.91 -29.57 20.09
C THR A 111 25.71 -29.52 21.61
N PRO A 112 24.58 -28.96 22.09
CA PRO A 112 23.78 -29.71 23.05
C PRO A 112 22.30 -29.77 22.67
N ALA A 113 21.70 -30.92 22.98
CA ALA A 113 20.32 -31.26 22.69
C ALA A 113 19.32 -30.30 23.36
N ILE A 114 18.41 -29.75 22.55
CA ILE A 114 17.18 -29.14 23.03
C ILE A 114 16.04 -30.04 22.55
N THR A 115 15.40 -30.70 23.52
CA THR A 115 14.10 -31.36 23.38
C THR A 115 13.11 -30.44 22.69
N SER A 116 12.60 -30.86 21.52
CA SER A 116 11.53 -30.17 20.81
C SER A 116 10.27 -30.16 21.70
N ARG A 117 9.96 -29.01 22.28
CA ARG A 117 8.57 -28.67 22.57
C ARG A 117 8.08 -27.85 21.39
N THR A 118 7.30 -28.49 20.54
CA THR A 118 6.45 -27.83 19.56
C THR A 118 5.48 -26.95 20.35
N VAL A 119 5.83 -25.67 20.51
CA VAL A 119 4.85 -24.65 20.85
C VAL A 119 4.22 -24.27 19.52
N THR A 120 3.11 -24.91 19.20
CA THR A 120 2.24 -24.43 18.13
C THR A 120 1.59 -23.16 18.66
N GLU A 121 2.22 -22.01 18.45
CA GLU A 121 1.52 -20.73 18.53
C GLU A 121 0.45 -20.76 17.44
N SER A 122 -0.81 -20.94 17.83
CA SER A 122 -1.92 -20.68 16.93
C SER A 122 -1.94 -19.17 16.67
N LYS A 123 -1.26 -18.71 15.62
CA LYS A 123 -1.45 -17.36 15.08
C LYS A 123 -2.96 -17.20 14.86
N GLN A 124 -3.59 -16.29 15.60
CA GLN A 124 -5.03 -16.09 15.48
C GLN A 124 -5.30 -15.63 14.06
N MET A 125 -6.06 -16.45 13.31
CA MET A 125 -6.35 -16.20 11.90
C MET A 125 -7.09 -14.87 11.77
N ARG A 126 -6.49 -13.91 11.07
CA ARG A 126 -7.09 -12.60 10.85
C ARG A 126 -8.07 -12.67 9.68
N THR A 127 -9.21 -12.01 9.84
CA THR A 127 -10.14 -11.71 8.74
C THR A 127 -9.92 -10.27 8.33
N TYR A 128 -9.70 -10.04 7.04
CA TYR A 128 -9.64 -8.71 6.46
C TYR A 128 -10.96 -8.37 5.79
N GLU A 129 -11.53 -7.23 6.14
CA GLU A 129 -12.76 -6.71 5.51
C GLU A 129 -12.39 -5.94 4.25
N ILE A 130 -12.85 -6.41 3.09
CA ILE A 130 -12.54 -5.80 1.79
C ILE A 130 -13.84 -5.27 1.17
N ALA A 131 -13.88 -3.96 0.92
CA ALA A 131 -14.96 -3.34 0.17
C ALA A 131 -14.71 -3.54 -1.33
N LEU A 132 -15.60 -4.27 -2.01
CA LEU A 132 -15.57 -4.44 -3.45
C LEU A 132 -16.42 -3.36 -4.13
N LEU A 133 -15.82 -2.70 -5.12
CA LEU A 133 -16.50 -1.77 -6.04
C LEU A 133 -16.38 -2.31 -7.47
N PRO A 134 -17.28 -3.23 -7.89
CA PRO A 134 -17.24 -3.79 -9.24
C PRO A 134 -17.41 -2.71 -10.32
N GLY A 135 -18.27 -1.73 -10.05
CA GLY A 135 -18.46 -0.57 -10.92
C GLY A 135 -19.18 -0.87 -12.23
N ASP A 136 -18.69 -0.29 -13.33
CA ASP A 136 -19.37 -0.21 -14.62
C ASP A 136 -18.67 -1.02 -15.73
N GLY A 137 -19.41 -1.29 -16.82
CA GLY A 137 -18.85 -1.91 -18.04
C GLY A 137 -18.30 -3.31 -17.79
N ILE A 138 -17.02 -3.53 -18.10
CA ILE A 138 -16.31 -4.81 -17.80
C ILE A 138 -16.01 -5.00 -16.31
N GLY A 139 -16.23 -3.97 -15.49
CA GLY A 139 -15.90 -3.97 -14.08
C GLY A 139 -16.44 -5.21 -13.32
N PRO A 140 -17.76 -5.49 -13.40
CA PRO A 140 -18.36 -6.68 -12.80
C PRO A 140 -17.79 -8.03 -13.26
N GLU A 141 -17.51 -8.21 -14.56
CA GLU A 141 -16.95 -9.48 -15.05
C GLU A 141 -15.51 -9.70 -14.59
N CYS A 142 -14.68 -8.64 -14.58
CA CYS A 142 -13.32 -8.71 -14.04
C CYS A 142 -13.30 -8.91 -12.52
N MET A 143 -14.23 -8.30 -11.79
CA MET A 143 -14.34 -8.48 -10.33
C MET A 143 -14.75 -9.92 -9.99
N GLN A 144 -15.75 -10.47 -10.68
CA GLN A 144 -16.18 -11.85 -10.49
C GLN A 144 -15.05 -12.84 -10.80
N ALA A 145 -14.32 -12.62 -11.90
CA ALA A 145 -13.13 -13.40 -12.24
C ALA A 145 -12.05 -13.32 -11.16
N THR A 146 -11.84 -12.14 -10.59
CA THR A 146 -10.87 -11.93 -9.50
C THR A 146 -11.29 -12.66 -8.22
N GLN A 147 -12.58 -12.63 -7.87
CA GLN A 147 -13.11 -13.33 -6.70
C GLN A 147 -12.89 -14.85 -6.78
N VAL A 148 -13.08 -15.47 -7.95
CA VAL A 148 -12.77 -16.90 -8.17
C VAL A 148 -11.31 -17.23 -7.84
N VAL A 149 -10.39 -16.32 -8.19
CA VAL A 149 -8.96 -16.50 -7.93
C VAL A 149 -8.64 -16.29 -6.45
N LEU A 150 -9.25 -15.30 -5.79
CA LEU A 150 -9.09 -15.04 -4.36
C LEU A 150 -9.68 -16.17 -3.49
N ASP A 151 -10.81 -16.73 -3.88
CA ASP A 151 -11.43 -17.88 -3.21
C ASP A 151 -10.49 -19.09 -3.30
N ALA A 152 -9.99 -19.41 -4.49
CA ALA A 152 -9.02 -20.50 -4.67
C ALA A 152 -7.71 -20.29 -3.88
N LEU A 153 -7.22 -19.04 -3.81
CA LEU A 153 -6.05 -18.70 -3.02
C LEU A 153 -6.31 -18.94 -1.53
N THR A 154 -7.40 -18.41 -0.98
CA THR A 154 -7.75 -18.52 0.45
C THR A 154 -8.15 -19.93 0.88
N GLU A 155 -8.65 -20.77 -0.04
CA GLU A 155 -8.83 -22.21 0.19
C GLU A 155 -7.49 -22.93 0.44
N THR A 156 -6.42 -22.49 -0.23
CA THR A 156 -5.07 -23.07 -0.09
C THR A 156 -4.19 -22.36 0.95
N GLU A 157 -4.67 -21.27 1.54
CA GLU A 157 -3.94 -20.46 2.52
C GLU A 157 -4.73 -20.33 3.84
N PRO A 158 -4.44 -21.18 4.86
CA PRO A 158 -5.13 -21.10 6.14
C PRO A 158 -4.68 -19.92 7.02
N GLY A 159 -3.65 -19.16 6.64
CA GLY A 159 -3.08 -18.07 7.45
C GLY A 159 -3.98 -16.85 7.65
N PHE A 160 -4.92 -16.58 6.74
CA PHE A 160 -5.86 -15.45 6.84
C PHE A 160 -7.21 -15.75 6.16
N ARG A 161 -8.16 -14.82 6.30
CA ARG A 161 -9.44 -14.81 5.60
C ARG A 161 -9.69 -13.45 4.95
N LEU A 162 -10.39 -13.46 3.83
CA LEU A 162 -10.93 -12.25 3.21
C LEU A 162 -12.45 -12.30 3.35
N GLN A 163 -13.03 -11.24 3.91
CA GLN A 163 -14.45 -11.00 3.90
C GLN A 163 -14.75 -9.95 2.83
N LEU A 164 -15.29 -10.41 1.70
CA LEU A 164 -15.51 -9.57 0.52
C LEU A 164 -16.96 -9.07 0.49
N THR A 165 -17.16 -7.76 0.63
CA THR A 165 -18.51 -7.15 0.59
C THR A 165 -18.63 -6.22 -0.59
N ALA A 166 -19.56 -6.50 -1.50
CA ALA A 166 -19.76 -5.71 -2.71
C ALA A 166 -20.75 -4.56 -2.50
N TYR A 167 -20.42 -3.40 -3.06
CA TYR A 167 -21.23 -2.20 -3.04
C TYR A 167 -21.42 -1.65 -4.46
N GLU A 168 -22.57 -1.03 -4.70
CA GLU A 168 -22.86 -0.34 -5.95
C GLU A 168 -22.34 1.10 -5.91
N ALA A 169 -21.60 1.49 -6.94
CA ALA A 169 -21.14 2.85 -7.16
C ALA A 169 -20.82 3.02 -8.65
N GLY A 170 -20.78 4.27 -9.11
CA GLY A 170 -20.39 4.61 -10.48
C GLY A 170 -21.53 5.15 -11.33
N ALA A 171 -21.31 5.14 -12.64
CA ALA A 171 -22.16 5.79 -13.62
C ALA A 171 -23.51 5.05 -13.77
N SER A 172 -23.54 3.73 -13.67
CA SER A 172 -24.78 2.96 -13.72
C SER A 172 -25.70 3.30 -12.55
N LEU A 173 -25.15 3.36 -11.34
CA LEU A 173 -25.89 3.78 -10.16
C LEU A 173 -26.41 5.22 -10.31
N TYR A 174 -25.55 6.13 -10.75
CA TYR A 174 -25.93 7.53 -10.97
C TYR A 174 -27.07 7.67 -11.97
N ARG A 175 -27.07 6.89 -13.06
CA ARG A 175 -28.17 6.88 -14.02
C ARG A 175 -29.50 6.47 -13.37
N ASP A 176 -29.46 5.54 -12.42
CA ASP A 176 -30.65 4.94 -11.84
C ASP A 176 -31.16 5.73 -10.61
N THR A 177 -30.27 6.37 -9.84
CA THR A 177 -30.60 7.02 -8.56
C THR A 177 -30.25 8.51 -8.48
N GLY A 178 -29.37 8.99 -9.36
CA GLY A 178 -28.77 10.33 -9.28
C GLY A 178 -27.54 10.43 -8.37
N GLU A 179 -27.13 9.32 -7.73
CA GLU A 179 -25.95 9.28 -6.85
C GLU A 179 -24.86 8.39 -7.45
N ALA A 180 -23.63 8.91 -7.58
CA ALA A 180 -22.49 8.14 -8.09
C ALA A 180 -21.71 7.42 -6.97
N LEU A 181 -21.67 8.02 -5.78
CA LEU A 181 -21.03 7.48 -4.58
C LEU A 181 -21.93 7.77 -3.38
N PRO A 182 -22.84 6.84 -3.01
CA PRO A 182 -23.69 7.01 -1.84
C PRO A 182 -22.88 7.08 -0.55
N GLN A 183 -23.35 7.85 0.43
CA GLN A 183 -22.63 8.05 1.69
C GLN A 183 -22.36 6.72 2.44
N ASN A 184 -23.34 5.81 2.48
CA ASN A 184 -23.17 4.51 3.13
C ASN A 184 -22.10 3.63 2.46
N VAL A 185 -21.86 3.82 1.15
CA VAL A 185 -20.79 3.11 0.42
C VAL A 185 -19.44 3.72 0.76
N LEU A 186 -19.37 5.05 0.85
CA LEU A 186 -18.15 5.74 1.29
C LEU A 186 -17.78 5.34 2.73
N ASP A 187 -18.75 5.33 3.64
CA ASP A 187 -18.54 4.92 5.04
C ASP A 187 -18.03 3.47 5.13
N ALA A 188 -18.56 2.58 4.27
CA ALA A 188 -18.07 1.21 4.19
C ALA A 188 -16.63 1.12 3.65
N CYS A 189 -16.26 1.94 2.66
CA CYS A 189 -14.89 2.01 2.16
C CYS A 189 -13.91 2.52 3.23
N LEU A 190 -14.32 3.49 4.06
CA LEU A 190 -13.51 4.03 5.15
C LEU A 190 -13.33 3.04 6.31
N ALA A 191 -14.31 2.16 6.52
CA ALA A 191 -14.30 1.15 7.57
C ALA A 191 -13.60 -0.16 7.18
N ALA A 192 -13.44 -0.42 5.88
CA ALA A 192 -12.77 -1.62 5.37
C ALA A 192 -11.25 -1.56 5.60
N ASP A 193 -10.60 -2.72 5.69
CA ASP A 193 -9.14 -2.81 5.72
C ASP A 193 -8.54 -2.36 4.38
N ALA A 194 -9.20 -2.68 3.26
CA ALA A 194 -8.83 -2.21 1.93
C ALA A 194 -10.04 -2.13 0.99
N VAL A 195 -9.92 -1.34 -0.07
CA VAL A 195 -10.92 -1.25 -1.15
C VAL A 195 -10.36 -1.90 -2.42
N LEU A 196 -11.13 -2.78 -3.05
CA LEU A 196 -10.81 -3.35 -4.36
C LEU A 196 -11.86 -2.88 -5.37
N LEU A 197 -11.45 -2.06 -6.32
CA LEU A 197 -12.28 -1.49 -7.37
C LEU A 197 -11.90 -2.11 -8.72
N SER A 198 -12.88 -2.30 -9.61
CA SER A 198 -12.61 -2.79 -10.97
C SER A 198 -12.59 -1.66 -11.99
N ALA A 199 -13.73 -1.10 -12.40
CA ALA A 199 -13.73 0.03 -13.34
C ALA A 199 -14.97 0.91 -13.16
N ILE A 200 -14.85 2.22 -13.32
CA ILE A 200 -15.95 3.19 -13.18
C ILE A 200 -16.05 4.07 -14.42
N GLY A 201 -17.28 4.39 -14.83
CA GLY A 201 -17.58 5.35 -15.88
C GLY A 201 -18.30 4.77 -17.09
N LEU A 202 -19.25 5.52 -17.64
CA LEU A 202 -19.95 5.19 -18.88
C LEU A 202 -20.02 6.44 -19.76
N PRO A 203 -19.52 6.41 -21.01
CA PRO A 203 -19.48 7.59 -21.89
C PRO A 203 -20.84 8.19 -22.24
N ASP A 204 -21.92 7.42 -22.13
CA ASP A 204 -23.29 7.89 -22.37
C ASP A 204 -23.95 8.50 -21.13
N VAL A 205 -23.40 8.27 -19.94
CA VAL A 205 -23.90 8.83 -18.69
C VAL A 205 -23.17 10.13 -18.37
N ARG A 206 -23.94 11.22 -18.28
CA ARG A 206 -23.43 12.59 -18.09
C ARG A 206 -24.18 13.32 -16.99
N GLN A 207 -23.47 14.26 -16.38
CA GLN A 207 -24.08 15.27 -15.51
C GLN A 207 -24.89 16.27 -16.35
N ALA A 208 -25.71 17.09 -15.69
CA ALA A 208 -26.57 18.07 -16.36
C ALA A 208 -25.79 19.11 -17.19
N ASP A 209 -24.55 19.39 -16.83
CA ASP A 209 -23.64 20.29 -17.53
C ASP A 209 -22.86 19.62 -18.69
N GLY A 210 -23.11 18.32 -18.94
CA GLY A 210 -22.47 17.53 -19.98
C GLY A 210 -21.13 16.92 -19.59
N THR A 211 -20.67 17.10 -18.35
CA THR A 211 -19.43 16.47 -17.85
C THR A 211 -19.65 15.00 -17.48
N GLU A 212 -18.56 14.24 -17.36
CA GLU A 212 -18.62 12.85 -16.93
C GLU A 212 -18.92 12.72 -15.44
N VAL A 213 -19.56 11.62 -15.05
CA VAL A 213 -19.88 11.32 -13.65
C VAL A 213 -18.69 10.74 -12.89
N GLN A 214 -17.84 9.98 -13.59
CA GLN A 214 -16.72 9.23 -13.01
C GLN A 214 -15.77 10.11 -12.17
N PRO A 215 -15.37 11.32 -12.60
CA PRO A 215 -14.50 12.18 -11.80
C PRO A 215 -15.09 12.53 -10.42
N THR A 216 -16.41 12.76 -10.32
CA THR A 216 -17.07 13.07 -9.04
C THR A 216 -16.92 11.93 -8.04
N MET A 217 -17.09 10.69 -8.50
CA MET A 217 -16.88 9.52 -7.65
C MET A 217 -15.40 9.33 -7.32
N MET A 218 -14.53 9.28 -8.33
CA MET A 218 -13.12 8.89 -8.13
C MET A 218 -12.36 9.94 -7.33
N VAL A 219 -12.54 11.23 -7.61
CA VAL A 219 -11.90 12.30 -6.84
C VAL A 219 -12.47 12.36 -5.42
N GLY A 220 -13.78 12.16 -5.26
CA GLY A 220 -14.42 12.10 -3.94
C GLY A 220 -13.88 10.96 -3.08
N LEU A 221 -13.83 9.74 -3.62
CA LEU A 221 -13.32 8.55 -2.93
C LEU A 221 -11.84 8.70 -2.57
N ARG A 222 -11.00 9.15 -3.52
CA ARG A 222 -9.56 9.36 -3.29
C ARG A 222 -9.29 10.34 -2.17
N ARG A 223 -9.97 11.48 -2.17
CA ARG A 223 -9.83 12.51 -1.14
C ARG A 223 -10.32 12.03 0.22
N ALA A 224 -11.42 11.28 0.27
CA ALA A 224 -11.95 10.76 1.52
C ALA A 224 -11.02 9.73 2.16
N LEU A 225 -10.37 8.88 1.35
CA LEU A 225 -9.39 7.89 1.82
C LEU A 225 -7.97 8.46 2.04
N ASP A 226 -7.73 9.75 1.74
CA ASP A 226 -6.40 10.39 1.74
C ASP A 226 -5.30 9.58 1.01
N VAL A 227 -5.66 8.93 -0.11
CA VAL A 227 -4.75 8.06 -0.88
C VAL A 227 -3.85 8.87 -1.82
N HIS A 228 -2.82 9.47 -1.27
CA HIS A 228 -1.93 10.42 -1.97
C HIS A 228 -1.01 9.80 -3.04
N SER A 229 -0.64 8.52 -2.93
CA SER A 229 0.32 7.88 -3.83
C SER A 229 -0.35 6.83 -4.71
N ALA A 230 -0.47 7.10 -6.01
CA ALA A 230 -0.91 6.13 -7.00
C ALA A 230 0.30 5.34 -7.54
N VAL A 231 0.38 4.07 -7.14
CA VAL A 231 1.37 3.07 -7.56
C VAL A 231 0.88 2.40 -8.85
N ARG A 232 1.71 2.41 -9.88
CA ARG A 232 1.45 1.82 -11.20
C ARG A 232 2.64 0.96 -11.60
N SER A 233 2.50 -0.36 -11.45
CA SER A 233 3.58 -1.31 -11.76
C SER A 233 3.68 -1.53 -13.27
N VAL A 234 4.89 -1.42 -13.81
CA VAL A 234 5.20 -1.63 -15.23
C VAL A 234 6.23 -2.75 -15.34
N LYS A 235 5.73 -3.98 -15.48
CA LYS A 235 6.55 -5.20 -15.51
C LYS A 235 6.21 -6.07 -16.70
N LEU A 236 7.22 -6.36 -17.54
CA LEU A 236 7.08 -7.28 -18.67
C LEU A 236 7.26 -8.72 -18.18
N TYR A 237 6.15 -9.44 -18.03
CA TYR A 237 6.17 -10.86 -17.70
C TYR A 237 6.60 -11.73 -18.89
N PRO A 238 7.31 -12.87 -18.65
CA PRO A 238 7.58 -13.83 -19.70
C PRO A 238 6.31 -14.27 -20.43
N GLY A 239 6.33 -14.21 -21.76
CA GLY A 239 5.20 -14.57 -22.62
C GLY A 239 4.20 -13.44 -22.87
N ALA A 240 4.23 -12.33 -22.12
CA ALA A 240 3.40 -11.17 -22.39
C ALA A 240 3.78 -10.50 -23.73
N PRO A 241 2.82 -9.96 -24.49
CA PRO A 241 3.13 -9.23 -25.71
C PRO A 241 3.88 -7.93 -25.40
N CYS A 242 4.86 -7.58 -26.23
CA CYS A 242 5.61 -6.34 -26.11
C CYS A 242 5.73 -5.68 -27.50
N PRO A 243 5.44 -4.38 -27.64
CA PRO A 243 5.58 -3.68 -28.91
C PRO A 243 7.03 -3.32 -29.25
N LEU A 244 7.95 -3.40 -28.28
CA LEU A 244 9.36 -3.06 -28.49
C LEU A 244 10.09 -4.19 -29.23
N LYS A 245 10.99 -3.80 -30.14
CA LYS A 245 11.83 -4.75 -30.89
C LYS A 245 12.93 -5.37 -30.04
N ASP A 246 13.38 -4.62 -29.03
CA ASP A 246 14.41 -5.01 -28.09
C ASP A 246 13.95 -4.61 -26.69
N ILE A 247 14.03 -5.55 -25.77
CA ILE A 247 13.64 -5.39 -24.37
C ILE A 247 14.86 -5.33 -23.45
N GLY A 248 16.08 -5.39 -24.00
CA GLY A 248 17.32 -5.41 -23.25
C GLY A 248 17.30 -6.50 -22.17
N PRO A 249 17.67 -6.17 -20.92
CA PRO A 249 17.62 -7.10 -19.79
C PRO A 249 16.20 -7.32 -19.21
N GLY A 250 15.19 -6.58 -19.68
CA GLY A 250 13.81 -6.66 -19.20
C GLY A 250 13.21 -5.29 -18.84
N ILE A 251 11.92 -5.27 -18.53
CA ILE A 251 11.19 -4.06 -18.11
C ILE A 251 10.57 -4.34 -16.74
N ASP A 252 11.02 -3.62 -15.73
CA ASP A 252 10.49 -3.66 -14.37
C ASP A 252 10.75 -2.31 -13.70
N PHE A 253 9.76 -1.42 -13.75
CA PHE A 253 9.79 -0.15 -13.03
C PHE A 253 8.40 0.19 -12.49
N VAL A 254 8.32 1.13 -11.56
CA VAL A 254 7.06 1.59 -10.97
C VAL A 254 6.91 3.08 -11.17
N VAL A 255 5.74 3.49 -11.65
CA VAL A 255 5.32 4.90 -11.64
C VAL A 255 4.60 5.19 -10.33
N ILE A 256 5.10 6.19 -9.60
CA ILE A 256 4.48 6.79 -8.44
C ILE A 256 3.91 8.15 -8.86
N ARG A 257 2.59 8.14 -9.04
CA ARG A 257 1.80 9.30 -9.43
C ARG A 257 1.26 9.98 -8.17
N GLU A 258 1.49 11.28 -8.04
CA GLU A 258 0.76 12.12 -7.08
C GLU A 258 -0.74 12.06 -7.42
N ASN A 259 -1.61 11.75 -6.46
CA ASN A 259 -2.99 11.33 -6.75
C ASN A 259 -4.08 12.33 -6.29
N LEU A 260 -3.78 13.30 -5.43
CA LEU A 260 -4.76 14.21 -4.82
C LEU A 260 -4.62 15.68 -5.23
N GLU A 261 -3.42 16.08 -5.65
CA GLU A 261 -3.05 17.42 -6.05
C GLU A 261 -2.76 17.49 -7.58
N GLY A 262 -1.82 18.34 -7.98
CA GLY A 262 -1.41 18.51 -9.37
C GLY A 262 -2.37 19.34 -10.20
N LEU A 263 -2.43 19.08 -11.50
CA LEU A 263 -3.40 19.71 -12.39
C LEU A 263 -4.81 19.19 -12.11
N PHE A 264 -4.97 17.94 -11.71
CA PHE A 264 -6.27 17.34 -11.42
C PHE A 264 -6.90 17.89 -10.12
N ALA A 265 -6.10 18.55 -9.26
CA ALA A 265 -6.62 19.37 -8.16
C ALA A 265 -7.62 20.44 -8.64
N SER A 266 -7.55 20.87 -9.91
CA SER A 266 -8.51 21.81 -10.51
C SER A 266 -9.92 21.23 -10.64
N PHE A 267 -10.13 19.93 -10.40
CA PHE A 267 -11.46 19.32 -10.39
C PHE A 267 -12.40 20.07 -9.42
N GLY A 268 -13.40 20.73 -9.98
CA GLY A 268 -14.36 21.59 -9.26
C GLY A 268 -13.89 23.03 -8.99
N GLY A 269 -12.64 23.37 -9.32
CA GLY A 269 -12.03 24.70 -9.11
C GLY A 269 -11.59 25.42 -10.41
N GLY A 270 -11.66 24.76 -11.56
CA GLY A 270 -11.48 25.38 -12.87
C GLY A 270 -12.50 26.51 -13.11
N SER A 271 -12.13 27.48 -13.94
CA SER A 271 -12.99 28.62 -14.27
C SER A 271 -13.33 28.64 -15.75
N ARG A 272 -14.58 28.95 -16.08
CA ARG A 272 -15.03 29.14 -17.46
C ARG A 272 -15.81 30.45 -17.59
N VAL A 273 -15.38 31.30 -18.51
CA VAL A 273 -16.03 32.59 -18.80
C VAL A 273 -16.75 32.47 -20.15
N GLY A 274 -18.07 32.25 -20.09
CA GLY A 274 -18.90 32.04 -21.26
C GLY A 274 -18.44 30.82 -22.09
N ASN A 275 -18.23 31.04 -23.38
CA ASN A 275 -17.72 30.08 -24.36
C ASN A 275 -16.33 30.47 -24.90
N GLU A 276 -15.68 31.46 -24.30
CA GLU A 276 -14.46 32.08 -24.85
C GLU A 276 -13.19 31.65 -24.10
N VAL A 277 -13.29 31.42 -22.78
CA VAL A 277 -12.14 31.12 -21.93
C VAL A 277 -12.47 30.03 -20.93
N ALA A 278 -11.57 29.06 -20.79
CA ALA A 278 -11.52 28.10 -19.68
C ALA A 278 -10.09 28.05 -19.11
N THR A 279 -9.97 27.89 -17.80
CA THR A 279 -8.67 27.83 -17.10
C THR A 279 -8.67 26.78 -16.00
N ASP A 280 -7.60 25.99 -15.96
CA ASP A 280 -7.26 25.06 -14.90
C ASP A 280 -5.90 25.45 -14.30
N THR A 281 -5.76 25.25 -12.99
CA THR A 281 -4.53 25.62 -12.26
C THR A 281 -3.93 24.39 -11.62
N MET A 282 -2.65 24.17 -11.88
CA MET A 282 -1.86 23.15 -11.21
C MET A 282 -1.52 23.60 -9.79
N VAL A 283 -1.89 22.78 -8.80
CA VAL A 283 -1.63 23.00 -7.39
C VAL A 283 -0.61 21.98 -6.92
N VAL A 284 0.50 22.45 -6.34
CA VAL A 284 1.54 21.60 -5.77
C VAL A 284 1.85 22.13 -4.38
N THR A 285 1.70 21.29 -3.36
CA THR A 285 2.04 21.62 -1.98
C THR A 285 3.27 20.86 -1.53
N ARG A 286 4.00 21.43 -0.57
CA ARG A 286 5.11 20.74 0.08
C ARG A 286 4.63 19.50 0.82
N THR A 287 3.49 19.58 1.50
CA THR A 287 2.95 18.47 2.29
C THR A 287 2.63 17.26 1.43
N GLY A 288 1.78 17.41 0.41
CA GLY A 288 1.38 16.29 -0.47
C GLY A 288 2.57 15.73 -1.25
N THR A 289 3.38 16.61 -1.85
CA THR A 289 4.55 16.18 -2.62
C THR A 289 5.58 15.45 -1.74
N SER A 290 5.80 15.88 -0.49
CA SER A 290 6.73 15.20 0.41
C SER A 290 6.25 13.79 0.75
N LYS A 291 4.94 13.58 0.98
CA LYS A 291 4.37 12.24 1.22
C LYS A 291 4.59 11.30 0.02
N VAL A 292 4.36 11.81 -1.19
CA VAL A 292 4.52 11.03 -2.43
C VAL A 292 5.98 10.72 -2.73
N ALA A 293 6.88 11.69 -2.53
CA ALA A 293 8.31 11.49 -2.66
C ALA A 293 8.83 10.47 -1.65
N ASP A 294 8.48 10.62 -0.37
CA ASP A 294 8.84 9.68 0.71
C ASP A 294 8.39 8.26 0.38
N PHE A 295 7.13 8.10 -0.06
CA PHE A 295 6.61 6.81 -0.51
C PHE A 295 7.45 6.22 -1.65
N ALA A 296 7.83 7.02 -2.65
CA ALA A 296 8.65 6.57 -3.77
C ALA A 296 10.03 6.06 -3.32
N PHE A 297 10.69 6.77 -2.40
CA PHE A 297 11.99 6.35 -1.86
C PHE A 297 11.89 5.08 -0.98
N ARG A 298 10.87 4.97 -0.12
CA ARG A 298 10.62 3.73 0.64
C ARG A 298 10.33 2.54 -0.27
N LEU A 299 9.59 2.75 -1.36
CA LEU A 299 9.36 1.70 -2.34
C LEU A 299 10.67 1.29 -3.03
N ALA A 300 11.51 2.24 -3.43
CA ALA A 300 12.81 1.95 -4.05
C ALA A 300 13.71 1.08 -3.14
N GLN A 301 13.70 1.32 -1.82
CA GLN A 301 14.43 0.49 -0.85
C GLN A 301 13.99 -0.99 -0.83
N ARG A 302 12.73 -1.27 -1.14
CA ARG A 302 12.16 -2.64 -1.19
C ARG A 302 12.39 -3.33 -2.55
N ARG A 303 12.81 -2.59 -3.58
CA ARG A 303 12.96 -3.09 -4.95
C ARG A 303 14.38 -3.58 -5.23
N ASN A 304 14.52 -4.37 -6.30
CA ASN A 304 15.82 -4.90 -6.75
C ASN A 304 16.64 -3.90 -7.57
N GLY A 305 16.15 -2.67 -7.74
CA GLY A 305 16.76 -1.66 -8.60
C GLY A 305 16.48 -1.87 -10.08
N ARG A 306 17.15 -1.07 -10.91
CA ARG A 306 16.97 -1.06 -12.38
C ARG A 306 17.37 -2.41 -13.00
N PRO A 307 16.63 -2.91 -14.00
CA PRO A 307 17.04 -4.09 -14.77
C PRO A 307 18.43 -3.99 -15.41
N SER A 308 18.92 -2.80 -15.74
CA SER A 308 20.23 -2.63 -16.39
C SER A 308 21.45 -2.81 -15.49
N ASP A 309 21.36 -2.47 -14.21
CA ASP A 309 22.52 -2.49 -13.31
C ASP A 309 22.22 -2.80 -11.84
N GLY A 310 20.96 -3.04 -11.47
CA GLY A 310 20.54 -3.36 -10.11
C GLY A 310 20.62 -2.20 -9.11
N ARG A 311 20.88 -0.96 -9.58
CA ARG A 311 20.91 0.21 -8.69
C ARG A 311 19.49 0.64 -8.34
N GLN A 312 19.21 0.78 -7.05
CA GLN A 312 17.95 1.33 -6.55
C GLN A 312 17.92 2.84 -6.83
N MET A 313 16.85 3.31 -7.50
CA MET A 313 16.82 4.68 -8.01
C MET A 313 15.42 5.28 -8.05
N VAL A 314 15.31 6.54 -7.64
CA VAL A 314 14.11 7.38 -7.81
C VAL A 314 14.38 8.48 -8.85
N THR A 315 13.61 8.50 -9.93
CA THR A 315 13.68 9.56 -10.95
C THR A 315 12.48 10.48 -10.84
N CYS A 316 12.71 11.76 -10.56
CA CYS A 316 11.69 12.81 -10.63
C CYS A 316 11.35 13.12 -12.10
N VAL A 317 10.11 12.92 -12.53
CA VAL A 317 9.66 13.25 -13.88
C VAL A 317 8.80 14.50 -13.86
N ASP A 318 9.27 15.57 -14.51
CA ASP A 318 8.66 16.89 -14.38
C ASP A 318 8.75 17.74 -15.67
N LYS A 319 8.39 19.02 -15.56
CA LYS A 319 8.67 20.03 -16.60
C LYS A 319 9.20 21.33 -16.01
N ALA A 320 10.20 21.22 -15.14
CA ALA A 320 10.77 22.33 -14.35
C ALA A 320 11.46 23.42 -15.19
N ASN A 321 11.81 23.12 -16.44
CA ASN A 321 12.32 24.14 -17.38
C ASN A 321 11.24 25.12 -17.88
N VAL A 322 9.95 24.79 -17.70
CA VAL A 322 8.82 25.62 -18.13
C VAL A 322 8.00 26.11 -16.93
N PHE A 323 7.64 25.21 -16.02
CA PHE A 323 6.68 25.52 -14.95
C PHE A 323 7.36 25.71 -13.59
N ARG A 324 7.02 26.81 -12.90
CA ARG A 324 7.47 27.07 -11.52
C ARG A 324 6.96 26.01 -10.53
N SER A 325 5.73 25.52 -10.72
CA SER A 325 5.18 24.42 -9.91
C SER A 325 6.02 23.15 -10.03
N MET A 326 6.55 22.86 -11.22
CA MET A 326 7.40 21.70 -11.46
C MET A 326 8.84 21.90 -10.96
N ALA A 327 9.36 23.12 -11.00
CA ALA A 327 10.61 23.44 -10.29
C ALA A 327 10.45 23.23 -8.78
N PHE A 328 9.35 23.70 -8.20
CA PHE A 328 9.04 23.48 -6.79
C PHE A 328 8.82 22.00 -6.43
N PHE A 329 8.12 21.24 -7.27
CA PHE A 329 7.97 19.79 -7.10
C PHE A 329 9.33 19.09 -7.05
N ARG A 330 10.23 19.41 -7.99
CA ARG A 330 11.59 18.88 -8.04
C ARG A 330 12.39 19.23 -6.78
N ASP A 331 12.33 20.49 -6.33
CA ASP A 331 13.01 20.92 -5.11
C ASP A 331 12.58 20.09 -3.90
N ILE A 332 11.27 19.81 -3.76
CA ILE A 332 10.74 18.98 -2.67
C ILE A 332 11.22 17.53 -2.78
N VAL A 333 11.20 16.93 -3.97
CA VAL A 333 11.70 15.55 -4.17
C VAL A 333 13.19 15.45 -3.82
N GLN A 334 13.99 16.47 -4.18
CA GLN A 334 15.41 16.55 -3.84
C GLN A 334 15.64 16.75 -2.34
N ASP A 335 14.81 17.56 -1.67
CA ASP A 335 14.87 17.72 -0.22
C ASP A 335 14.65 16.36 0.48
N VAL A 336 13.61 15.62 0.07
CA VAL A 336 13.30 14.27 0.62
C VAL A 336 14.40 13.27 0.30
N ALA A 337 15.03 13.34 -0.87
CA ALA A 337 16.15 12.46 -1.23
C ALA A 337 17.32 12.53 -0.22
N GLY A 338 17.47 13.65 0.49
CA GLY A 338 18.46 13.81 1.55
C GLY A 338 18.31 12.82 2.72
N ASP A 339 17.10 12.30 2.94
CA ASP A 339 16.80 11.31 3.98
C ASP A 339 17.11 9.87 3.52
N TYR A 340 17.43 9.66 2.24
CA TYR A 340 17.66 8.36 1.60
C TYR A 340 19.03 8.28 0.91
N PRO A 341 20.16 8.40 1.65
CA PRO A 341 21.49 8.50 1.06
C PRO A 341 21.97 7.26 0.29
N ASP A 342 21.33 6.10 0.51
CA ASP A 342 21.64 4.84 -0.14
C ASP A 342 20.88 4.65 -1.48
N ILE A 343 19.96 5.56 -1.83
CA ILE A 343 19.13 5.49 -3.04
C ILE A 343 19.58 6.57 -4.03
N ASP A 344 19.90 6.15 -5.26
CA ASP A 344 20.24 7.10 -6.31
C ASP A 344 19.01 7.93 -6.71
N HIS A 345 19.24 9.18 -7.11
CA HIS A 345 18.16 10.02 -7.62
C HIS A 345 18.59 10.88 -8.80
N ASP A 346 17.65 11.13 -9.71
CA ASP A 346 17.84 12.00 -10.88
C ASP A 346 16.51 12.71 -11.22
N ALA A 347 16.55 13.64 -12.16
CA ALA A 347 15.37 14.31 -12.69
C ALA A 347 15.38 14.32 -14.23
N VAL A 348 14.26 13.94 -14.83
CA VAL A 348 14.08 13.87 -16.28
C VAL A 348 12.82 14.64 -16.67
N TYR A 349 12.87 15.38 -17.79
CA TYR A 349 11.67 16.04 -18.28
C TYR A 349 10.68 15.05 -18.88
N VAL A 350 9.38 15.25 -18.68
CA VAL A 350 8.31 14.31 -19.08
C VAL A 350 8.33 13.96 -20.57
N ASP A 351 8.70 14.90 -21.45
CA ASP A 351 8.88 14.66 -22.88
C ASP A 351 10.09 13.76 -23.16
N ALA A 352 11.22 13.99 -22.50
CA ALA A 352 12.38 13.09 -22.62
C ALA A 352 12.08 11.71 -22.02
N MET A 353 11.37 11.65 -20.88
CA MET A 353 10.98 10.39 -20.26
C MET A 353 10.08 9.57 -21.17
N SER A 354 9.09 10.18 -21.82
CA SER A 354 8.22 9.48 -22.78
C SER A 354 9.02 8.84 -23.93
N LEU A 355 10.07 9.51 -24.41
CA LEU A 355 10.99 8.94 -25.39
C LEU A 355 11.84 7.81 -24.80
N TYR A 356 12.40 8.01 -23.61
CA TYR A 356 13.30 7.03 -22.99
C TYR A 356 12.59 5.75 -22.56
N MET A 357 11.32 5.81 -22.14
CA MET A 357 10.51 4.61 -21.88
C MET A 357 10.41 3.70 -23.12
N VAL A 358 10.45 4.28 -24.33
CA VAL A 358 10.46 3.49 -25.58
C VAL A 358 11.86 3.01 -25.95
N GLN A 359 12.90 3.81 -25.68
CA GLN A 359 14.28 3.52 -26.11
C GLN A 359 15.06 2.62 -25.16
N ARG A 360 14.83 2.75 -23.85
CA ARG A 360 15.63 2.14 -22.77
C ARG A 360 14.83 1.94 -21.46
N PRO A 361 13.66 1.29 -21.50
CA PRO A 361 12.82 1.10 -20.31
C PRO A 361 13.51 0.36 -19.15
N TRP A 362 14.57 -0.42 -19.43
CA TRP A 362 15.39 -1.12 -18.43
C TRP A 362 16.26 -0.21 -17.56
N ASP A 363 16.38 1.07 -17.87
CA ASP A 363 17.15 2.06 -17.09
C ASP A 363 16.32 2.73 -15.98
N PHE A 364 15.12 2.23 -15.69
CA PHE A 364 14.21 2.81 -14.70
C PHE A 364 13.91 1.84 -13.57
N ASP A 365 13.66 2.40 -12.38
CA ASP A 365 13.30 1.67 -11.17
C ASP A 365 12.03 2.26 -10.54
N VAL A 366 12.12 3.44 -9.91
CA VAL A 366 10.95 4.19 -9.44
C VAL A 366 10.90 5.56 -10.12
N LEU A 367 9.75 5.90 -10.73
CA LEU A 367 9.51 7.19 -11.38
C LEU A 367 8.46 7.95 -10.60
N VAL A 368 8.83 9.08 -9.97
CA VAL A 368 7.91 9.92 -9.19
C VAL A 368 7.51 11.16 -9.97
N MET A 369 6.21 11.47 -10.03
CA MET A 369 5.71 12.56 -10.86
C MET A 369 4.35 13.11 -10.42
N GLU A 370 4.03 14.29 -10.94
CA GLU A 370 2.74 14.94 -10.77
C GLU A 370 1.59 14.13 -11.42
N ASN A 371 0.37 14.35 -10.91
CA ASN A 371 -0.86 13.66 -11.28
C ASN A 371 -1.10 13.43 -12.78
N GLN A 372 -1.10 14.49 -13.61
CA GLN A 372 -1.36 14.36 -15.05
C GLN A 372 -0.21 13.64 -15.78
N PHE A 373 1.04 13.90 -15.40
CA PHE A 373 2.18 13.20 -16.00
C PHE A 373 2.16 11.71 -15.66
N GLY A 374 1.81 11.38 -14.41
CA GLY A 374 1.62 10.03 -13.94
C GLY A 374 0.55 9.29 -14.71
N ASP A 375 -0.60 9.93 -14.94
CA ASP A 375 -1.72 9.40 -15.73
C ASP A 375 -1.26 8.97 -17.14
N ILE A 376 -0.56 9.87 -17.84
CA ILE A 376 -0.13 9.64 -19.23
C ILE A 376 0.99 8.59 -19.29
N LEU A 377 2.01 8.70 -18.44
CA LEU A 377 3.17 7.81 -18.52
C LEU A 377 2.89 6.42 -17.95
N SER A 378 1.96 6.26 -17.01
CA SER A 378 1.54 4.93 -16.58
C SER A 378 0.85 4.15 -17.71
N ASP A 379 0.03 4.83 -18.52
CA ASP A 379 -0.63 4.21 -19.68
C ASP A 379 0.38 3.84 -20.77
N LEU A 380 1.36 4.71 -21.04
CA LEU A 380 2.48 4.38 -21.91
C LEU A 380 3.22 3.15 -21.37
N GLY A 381 3.50 3.10 -20.07
CA GLY A 381 4.15 1.97 -19.40
C GLY A 381 3.38 0.67 -19.58
N ALA A 382 2.07 0.67 -19.29
CA ALA A 382 1.20 -0.48 -19.51
C ALA A 382 1.25 -0.96 -20.97
N GLY A 383 1.24 -0.02 -21.94
CA GLY A 383 1.39 -0.32 -23.36
C GLY A 383 2.69 -1.06 -23.72
N LEU A 384 3.78 -0.86 -22.97
CA LEU A 384 5.05 -1.56 -23.18
C LEU A 384 5.03 -3.01 -22.68
N VAL A 385 4.17 -3.32 -21.72
CA VAL A 385 4.18 -4.60 -20.98
C VAL A 385 2.94 -5.47 -21.25
N GLY A 386 2.28 -5.22 -22.37
CA GLY A 386 1.16 -6.02 -22.89
C GLY A 386 -0.21 -5.34 -22.83
N GLY A 387 -0.26 -4.09 -22.42
CA GLY A 387 -1.43 -3.23 -22.47
C GLY A 387 -2.13 -3.06 -21.11
N LEU A 388 -3.21 -2.28 -21.10
CA LEU A 388 -3.94 -1.93 -19.89
C LEU A 388 -4.56 -3.14 -19.18
N GLY A 389 -4.81 -4.26 -19.89
CA GLY A 389 -5.25 -5.53 -19.31
C GLY A 389 -4.22 -6.21 -18.39
N LEU A 390 -2.96 -5.74 -18.40
CA LEU A 390 -1.86 -6.21 -17.54
C LEU A 390 -1.31 -5.10 -16.63
N GLY A 391 -1.92 -3.92 -16.57
CA GLY A 391 -1.45 -2.80 -15.75
C GLY A 391 -2.18 -2.71 -14.40
N PRO A 392 -1.71 -3.39 -13.33
CA PRO A 392 -2.31 -3.26 -12.01
C PRO A 392 -1.98 -1.93 -11.35
N SER A 393 -2.75 -1.60 -10.32
CA SER A 393 -2.66 -0.29 -9.71
C SER A 393 -3.09 -0.34 -8.24
N GLY A 394 -2.42 0.47 -7.43
CA GLY A 394 -2.79 0.74 -6.04
C GLY A 394 -2.75 2.24 -5.78
N GLU A 395 -3.65 2.75 -4.97
CA GLU A 395 -3.71 4.13 -4.51
C GLU A 395 -3.64 4.07 -2.99
N ILE A 396 -2.54 4.57 -2.44
CA ILE A 396 -2.12 4.30 -1.08
C ILE A 396 -1.94 5.62 -0.34
N GLY A 397 -2.56 5.70 0.83
CA GLY A 397 -2.34 6.74 1.83
C GLY A 397 -1.69 6.15 3.08
N ASP A 398 -1.66 6.94 4.15
CA ASP A 398 -1.10 6.53 5.43
C ASP A 398 -1.99 5.47 6.12
N ASP A 399 -3.30 5.61 6.00
CA ASP A 399 -4.29 4.80 6.72
C ASP A 399 -5.12 3.87 5.84
N HIS A 400 -5.36 4.24 4.59
CA HIS A 400 -6.23 3.52 3.66
C HIS A 400 -5.53 3.21 2.34
N ALA A 401 -6.05 2.20 1.64
CA ALA A 401 -5.63 1.88 0.29
C ALA A 401 -6.79 1.39 -0.59
N LEU A 402 -6.73 1.80 -1.86
CA LEU A 402 -7.65 1.42 -2.94
C LEU A 402 -6.84 0.73 -4.04
N PHE A 403 -7.20 -0.48 -4.42
CA PHE A 403 -6.55 -1.25 -5.49
C PHE A 403 -7.48 -1.37 -6.68
N GLN A 404 -6.98 -1.12 -7.89
CA GLN A 404 -7.77 -1.18 -9.11
C GLN A 404 -6.89 -1.42 -10.34
N PRO A 405 -7.40 -2.01 -11.44
CA PRO A 405 -6.66 -2.01 -12.70
C PRO A 405 -6.52 -0.60 -13.26
N SER A 406 -5.55 -0.39 -14.16
CA SER A 406 -5.37 0.90 -14.85
C SER A 406 -6.34 1.09 -16.01
N HIS A 407 -7.00 0.03 -16.49
CA HIS A 407 -7.94 0.12 -17.60
C HIS A 407 -9.26 0.80 -17.22
N GLY A 408 -9.91 1.43 -18.19
CA GLY A 408 -11.28 1.91 -18.07
C GLY A 408 -12.34 0.81 -18.16
N THR A 409 -13.59 1.20 -18.40
CA THR A 409 -14.76 0.30 -18.33
C THR A 409 -15.06 -0.48 -19.61
N ALA A 410 -14.38 -0.17 -20.71
CA ALA A 410 -14.50 -0.87 -21.99
C ALA A 410 -15.95 -1.30 -22.36
N PRO A 411 -16.94 -0.38 -22.34
CA PRO A 411 -18.36 -0.72 -22.45
C PRO A 411 -18.72 -1.50 -23.73
N GLN A 412 -17.92 -1.36 -24.79
CA GLN A 412 -18.06 -2.09 -26.04
C GLN A 412 -17.89 -3.62 -25.93
N ILE A 413 -17.21 -4.10 -24.89
CA ILE A 413 -17.00 -5.54 -24.64
C ILE A 413 -17.66 -6.03 -23.33
N ALA A 414 -18.33 -5.16 -22.58
CA ALA A 414 -19.03 -5.53 -21.36
C ALA A 414 -20.06 -6.65 -21.60
N GLY A 415 -20.07 -7.66 -20.72
CA GLY A 415 -20.99 -8.79 -20.78
C GLY A 415 -20.67 -9.82 -21.87
N LYS A 416 -19.55 -9.67 -22.58
CA LYS A 416 -19.12 -10.62 -23.62
C LYS A 416 -18.16 -11.69 -23.09
N ASN A 417 -17.71 -11.58 -21.83
CA ASN A 417 -16.77 -12.52 -21.21
C ASN A 417 -15.44 -12.60 -22.00
N VAL A 418 -14.93 -11.45 -22.44
CA VAL A 418 -13.67 -11.32 -23.20
C VAL A 418 -12.73 -10.26 -22.63
N ALA A 419 -13.11 -9.58 -21.54
CA ALA A 419 -12.19 -8.68 -20.86
C ALA A 419 -11.03 -9.45 -20.23
N ASN A 420 -9.87 -8.81 -20.14
CA ASN A 420 -8.71 -9.37 -19.48
C ASN A 420 -8.78 -9.12 -17.97
N PRO A 421 -8.96 -10.15 -17.11
CA PRO A 421 -9.09 -9.94 -15.66
C PRO A 421 -7.73 -9.77 -14.97
N MET A 422 -6.61 -9.97 -15.67
CA MET A 422 -5.29 -10.07 -15.05
C MET A 422 -4.87 -8.79 -14.32
N ALA A 423 -5.18 -7.59 -14.85
CA ALA A 423 -4.89 -6.34 -14.15
C ALA A 423 -5.63 -6.22 -12.80
N THR A 424 -6.91 -6.62 -12.74
CA THR A 424 -7.68 -6.62 -11.47
C THR A 424 -7.12 -7.65 -10.49
N ILE A 425 -6.76 -8.84 -10.98
CA ILE A 425 -6.14 -9.90 -10.19
C ILE A 425 -4.78 -9.46 -9.63
N LEU A 426 -3.92 -8.87 -10.46
CA LEU A 426 -2.63 -8.33 -10.03
C LEU A 426 -2.80 -7.14 -9.06
N SER A 427 -3.87 -6.35 -9.19
CA SER A 427 -4.19 -5.31 -8.21
C SER A 427 -4.61 -5.91 -6.86
N ALA A 428 -5.30 -7.05 -6.87
CA ALA A 428 -5.55 -7.82 -5.64
C ALA A 428 -4.27 -8.42 -5.04
N ALA A 429 -3.25 -8.74 -5.86
CA ALA A 429 -1.92 -9.11 -5.35
C ALA A 429 -1.25 -7.92 -4.63
N MET A 430 -1.32 -6.72 -5.20
CA MET A 430 -0.86 -5.49 -4.55
C MET A 430 -1.61 -5.21 -3.23
N MET A 431 -2.91 -5.52 -3.18
CA MET A 431 -3.71 -5.42 -1.95
C MET A 431 -3.19 -6.35 -0.85
N LEU A 432 -2.89 -7.61 -1.19
CA LEU A 432 -2.33 -8.56 -0.24
C LEU A 432 -0.93 -8.16 0.23
N ASP A 433 -0.08 -7.62 -0.65
CA ASP A 433 1.24 -7.10 -0.25
C ASP A 433 1.09 -5.96 0.76
N TRP A 434 0.20 -5.01 0.48
CA TRP A 434 -0.04 -3.87 1.37
C TRP A 434 -0.66 -4.27 2.71
N LEU A 435 -1.64 -5.19 2.72
CA LEU A 435 -2.22 -5.73 3.96
C LEU A 435 -1.16 -6.45 4.79
N GLY A 436 -0.30 -7.23 4.12
CA GLY A 436 0.81 -7.94 4.74
C GLY A 436 1.83 -6.99 5.37
N ASP A 437 2.21 -5.92 4.67
CA ASP A 437 3.12 -4.89 5.17
C ASP A 437 2.50 -4.10 6.34
N ARG A 438 1.27 -3.61 6.17
CA ARG A 438 0.54 -2.82 7.17
C ARG A 438 0.33 -3.56 8.48
N TYR A 439 0.04 -4.86 8.42
CA TYR A 439 -0.33 -5.65 9.59
C TYR A 439 0.72 -6.68 10.01
N GLY A 440 1.89 -6.70 9.36
CA GLY A 440 2.94 -7.69 9.63
C GLY A 440 2.48 -9.12 9.34
N ASP A 441 1.61 -9.31 8.34
CA ASP A 441 1.05 -10.61 8.00
C ASP A 441 1.78 -11.30 6.86
N GLN A 442 2.74 -12.13 7.24
CA GLN A 442 3.54 -12.94 6.33
C GLN A 442 2.70 -13.81 5.36
N ALA A 443 1.54 -14.31 5.78
CA ALA A 443 0.69 -15.12 4.91
C ALA A 443 0.12 -14.29 3.75
N CYS A 444 -0.21 -13.02 3.99
CA CYS A 444 -0.63 -12.09 2.93
C CYS A 444 0.54 -11.76 1.98
N LEU A 445 1.74 -11.50 2.51
CA LEU A 445 2.95 -11.24 1.70
C LEU A 445 3.27 -12.41 0.77
N GLU A 446 3.29 -13.63 1.31
CA GLU A 446 3.53 -14.85 0.52
C GLU A 446 2.43 -15.09 -0.51
N SER A 447 1.18 -14.78 -0.16
CA SER A 447 0.05 -14.92 -1.06
C SER A 447 0.05 -13.90 -2.20
N ALA A 448 0.51 -12.67 -1.95
CA ALA A 448 0.73 -11.67 -2.99
C ALA A 448 1.73 -12.18 -4.04
N VAL A 449 2.87 -12.71 -3.59
CA VAL A 449 3.90 -13.30 -4.47
C VAL A 449 3.36 -14.50 -5.23
N ARG A 450 2.65 -15.42 -4.57
CA ARG A 450 2.02 -16.58 -5.22
C ARG A 450 1.02 -16.17 -6.28
N LEU A 451 0.22 -15.14 -6.02
CA LEU A 451 -0.77 -14.60 -6.96
C LEU A 451 -0.12 -13.99 -8.21
N GLU A 452 0.92 -13.18 -8.03
CA GLU A 452 1.70 -12.63 -9.14
C GLU A 452 2.36 -13.74 -9.97
N GLN A 453 2.97 -14.73 -9.31
CA GLN A 453 3.61 -15.87 -9.97
C GLN A 453 2.62 -16.73 -10.76
N ALA A 454 1.39 -16.92 -10.26
CA ALA A 454 0.34 -17.63 -10.98
C ALA A 454 -0.04 -16.93 -12.29
N VAL A 455 -0.17 -15.59 -12.27
CA VAL A 455 -0.41 -14.79 -13.49
C VAL A 455 0.77 -14.91 -14.45
N ALA A 456 2.00 -14.75 -13.95
CA ALA A 456 3.21 -14.87 -14.76
C ALA A 456 3.33 -16.25 -15.42
N LYS A 457 2.99 -17.31 -14.69
CA LYS A 457 2.97 -18.68 -15.21
C LYS A 457 1.96 -18.86 -16.36
N VAL A 458 0.74 -18.36 -16.20
CA VAL A 458 -0.29 -18.46 -17.25
C VAL A 458 0.14 -17.70 -18.52
N LEU A 459 0.74 -16.51 -18.38
CA LEU A 459 1.29 -15.76 -19.50
C LEU A 459 2.43 -16.50 -20.20
N GLN A 460 3.33 -17.11 -19.43
CA GLN A 460 4.48 -17.86 -19.91
C GLN A 460 4.08 -19.15 -20.63
N ASP A 461 3.14 -19.92 -20.06
CA ASP A 461 2.62 -21.15 -20.68
C ASP A 461 1.93 -20.83 -22.02
N GLY A 462 1.24 -19.69 -22.10
CA GLY A 462 0.77 -19.09 -23.35
C GLY A 462 -0.52 -19.69 -23.94
N ASP A 463 -1.01 -20.80 -23.39
CA ASP A 463 -2.22 -21.49 -23.85
C ASP A 463 -3.53 -20.74 -23.56
N VAL A 464 -3.55 -19.91 -22.50
CA VAL A 464 -4.75 -19.21 -22.03
C VAL A 464 -4.51 -17.71 -22.06
N ARG A 465 -5.16 -17.03 -23.01
CA ARG A 465 -4.95 -15.61 -23.31
C ARG A 465 -6.24 -14.97 -23.80
N THR A 466 -6.56 -13.80 -23.28
CA THR A 466 -7.68 -12.99 -23.78
C THR A 466 -7.36 -12.34 -25.14
N PRO A 467 -8.38 -11.85 -25.88
CA PRO A 467 -8.18 -11.29 -27.21
C PRO A 467 -7.25 -10.06 -27.28
N ASP A 468 -7.22 -9.23 -26.25
CA ASP A 468 -6.35 -8.03 -26.17
C ASP A 468 -4.86 -8.37 -26.20
N ILE A 469 -4.48 -9.53 -25.66
CA ILE A 469 -3.10 -10.06 -25.66
C ILE A 469 -2.89 -11.17 -26.72
N GLY A 470 -3.78 -11.24 -27.71
CA GLY A 470 -3.62 -12.09 -28.90
C GLY A 470 -4.11 -13.53 -28.77
N GLY A 471 -4.94 -13.84 -27.77
CA GLY A 471 -5.56 -15.16 -27.61
C GLY A 471 -7.04 -15.20 -27.99
N SER A 472 -7.72 -16.27 -27.56
CA SER A 472 -9.15 -16.49 -27.77
C SER A 472 -9.89 -16.96 -26.52
N SER A 473 -9.21 -16.98 -25.37
CA SER A 473 -9.81 -17.37 -24.10
C SER A 473 -10.73 -16.28 -23.57
N SER A 474 -11.76 -16.71 -22.87
CA SER A 474 -12.69 -15.86 -22.14
C SER A 474 -12.12 -15.35 -20.81
N THR A 475 -12.72 -14.30 -20.25
CA THR A 475 -12.40 -13.78 -18.90
C THR A 475 -12.43 -14.91 -17.86
N THR A 476 -13.46 -15.76 -17.94
CA THR A 476 -13.64 -16.91 -17.03
C THR A 476 -12.55 -17.98 -17.19
N GLU A 477 -12.15 -18.31 -18.42
CA GLU A 477 -11.09 -19.30 -18.66
C GLU A 477 -9.75 -18.84 -18.11
N VAL A 478 -9.42 -17.55 -18.25
CA VAL A 478 -8.22 -16.95 -17.67
C VAL A 478 -8.24 -17.05 -16.14
N ALA A 479 -9.35 -16.69 -15.50
CA ALA A 479 -9.49 -16.78 -14.04
C ALA A 479 -9.28 -18.22 -13.54
N HIS A 480 -9.92 -19.21 -14.16
CA HIS A 480 -9.74 -20.61 -13.78
C HIS A 480 -8.33 -21.14 -14.03
N ALA A 481 -7.66 -20.70 -15.10
CA ALA A 481 -6.27 -21.07 -15.36
C ALA A 481 -5.34 -20.54 -14.27
N ILE A 482 -5.53 -19.29 -13.83
CA ILE A 482 -4.77 -18.68 -12.73
C ILE A 482 -5.08 -19.39 -11.41
N ALA A 483 -6.36 -19.62 -11.09
CA ALA A 483 -6.77 -20.36 -9.89
C ALA A 483 -6.15 -21.77 -9.83
N LYS A 484 -6.09 -22.47 -10.96
CA LYS A 484 -5.45 -23.79 -11.05
C LYS A 484 -3.94 -23.74 -10.84
N ALA A 485 -3.28 -22.62 -11.19
CA ALA A 485 -1.84 -22.48 -11.05
C ALA A 485 -1.40 -22.50 -9.57
N PHE A 486 -2.29 -22.24 -8.59
CA PHE A 486 -1.99 -22.39 -7.16
C PHE A 486 -1.79 -23.85 -6.71
N SER A 487 -2.41 -24.81 -7.41
CA SER A 487 -2.46 -26.21 -6.98
C SER A 487 -1.19 -27.01 -7.33
N VAL A 488 -0.24 -26.40 -8.05
CA VAL A 488 1.05 -27.01 -8.36
C VAL A 488 2.06 -26.38 -7.42
N PRO A 489 2.64 -27.12 -6.45
CA PRO A 489 3.72 -26.59 -5.65
C PRO A 489 4.82 -26.06 -6.58
N ALA A 490 5.21 -24.81 -6.39
CA ALA A 490 6.35 -24.23 -7.06
C ALA A 490 7.58 -25.06 -6.67
N ASN A 491 7.96 -26.02 -7.51
CA ASN A 491 9.30 -26.56 -7.50
C ASN A 491 10.21 -25.46 -8.06
N ILE A 492 10.75 -24.64 -7.17
CA ILE A 492 11.91 -23.78 -7.43
C ILE A 492 12.89 -24.00 -6.30
#